data_AF-A0A8H5Z513-F1
#
_entry.id   AF-A0A8H5Z513-F1
#
_cell.length_a   1.000
_cell.length_b   1.000
_cell.length_c   1.000
_cell.angle_alpha   90.00
_cell.angle_beta   90.00
_cell.angle_gamma   90.00
#
_symmetry.space_group_name_H-M   'P 1'
#
loop_
_entity.id
_entity.type
_entity.pdbx_description
1 polymer ?
#
loop_
_entity_poly.entity_id
_entity_poly.type
_entity_poly.pdbx_seq_one_letter_code
_entity_poly.pdbx_strand_id
1 'polypeptide(L)'
;MEYVTDDRMVKILSDFKKAKITLVEWETSLLRRLGYPLASKADLLFLVPDEQMKAARHIVEENGLQDDDRPPGYMAEHARKGFRYVFGPSSHKFIPVPISWTGIQQKELVPVDSATLPCPLWTVPMPALCAAYLRILTQEETGIMVRAMGNADLSGIVAYSMFDMSYEGDYMPTSEDLEHLNAAEKERMAEKDALEMENALSSIKKWKFTEETEWARDMMLQLVSGKLPNFITPPLYMAPPLPVNMREAAQAFSRILTESSIDHAFIGGFALNVLGSNRETLDIDVEVAMGDAKPNELRPRLVQLLRDADQRFMISDLKLFFIPNGQDLRVPIETLARGTLGLPRRFSILRPGDGTYKTLMLTIGSTRPQSVVKFNSDVRDIAYLLHWLRDHGKKIDFINYDAASPKRLDDAVRHMRAHWISKGDNTTVQMLDDVLEDSDKATIKN
;
A
#
# COMPACT_ATOMS: atom_id res chain seq x y z
N MET A 1 16.92 -0.75 -17.19
CA MET A 1 16.30 0.44 -17.81
C MET A 1 16.12 0.11 -19.28
N GLU A 2 14.91 0.21 -19.83
CA GLU A 2 14.71 0.05 -21.27
C GLU A 2 15.44 1.16 -22.03
N TYR A 3 15.84 0.88 -23.27
CA TYR A 3 16.49 1.89 -24.10
C TYR A 3 15.52 3.05 -24.36
N VAL A 4 15.97 4.26 -24.10
CA VAL A 4 15.23 5.48 -24.45
C VAL A 4 15.28 5.62 -25.97
N THR A 5 14.16 5.35 -26.64
CA THR A 5 14.05 5.39 -28.11
C THR A 5 13.44 6.69 -28.64
N ASP A 6 12.92 7.57 -27.78
CA ASP A 6 12.43 8.88 -28.20
C ASP A 6 13.63 9.80 -28.51
N ASP A 7 13.76 10.19 -29.79
CA ASP A 7 14.85 11.05 -30.28
C ASP A 7 14.96 12.38 -29.53
N ARG A 8 13.83 12.96 -29.07
CA ARG A 8 13.85 14.20 -28.30
C ARG A 8 14.47 13.96 -26.93
N MET A 9 14.14 12.85 -26.27
CA MET A 9 14.77 12.49 -25.00
C MET A 9 16.27 12.22 -25.16
N VAL A 10 16.68 11.50 -26.21
CA VAL A 10 18.11 11.27 -26.50
C VAL A 10 18.84 12.59 -26.70
N LYS A 11 18.23 13.54 -27.43
CA LYS A 11 18.77 14.88 -27.63
C LYS A 11 18.85 15.67 -26.32
N ILE A 12 17.81 15.66 -25.49
CA ILE A 12 17.79 16.32 -24.18
C ILE A 12 18.92 15.81 -23.28
N LEU A 13 19.07 14.50 -23.15
CA LEU A 13 20.12 13.91 -22.32
C LEU A 13 21.52 14.22 -22.88
N SER A 14 21.67 14.28 -24.20
CA SER A 14 22.92 14.71 -24.84
C SER A 14 23.23 16.18 -24.57
N ASP A 15 22.22 17.06 -24.61
CA ASP A 15 22.37 18.48 -24.33
C ASP A 15 22.62 18.73 -22.83
N PHE A 16 22.04 17.92 -21.94
CA PHE A 16 22.38 17.90 -20.50
C PHE A 16 23.85 17.58 -20.28
N LYS A 17 24.40 16.58 -20.97
CA LYS A 17 25.83 16.26 -20.93
C LYS A 17 26.69 17.43 -21.39
N LYS A 18 26.34 18.11 -22.49
CA LYS A 18 27.07 19.29 -22.99
C LYS A 18 27.04 20.43 -21.99
N ALA A 19 25.88 20.67 -21.36
CA ALA A 19 25.68 21.68 -20.34
C ALA A 19 26.22 21.28 -18.96
N LYS A 20 26.77 20.06 -18.81
CA LYS A 20 27.27 19.49 -17.55
C LYS A 20 26.20 19.46 -16.45
N ILE A 21 24.95 19.19 -16.83
CA ILE A 21 23.86 18.97 -15.88
C ILE A 21 24.11 17.61 -15.20
N THR A 22 24.19 17.63 -13.88
CA THR A 22 24.32 16.44 -13.05
C THR A 22 22.94 15.80 -12.91
N LEU A 23 22.84 14.53 -13.30
CA LEU A 23 21.65 13.71 -13.06
C LEU A 23 21.93 12.65 -12.01
N VAL A 24 21.11 12.61 -10.97
CA VAL A 24 21.13 11.55 -9.96
C VAL A 24 19.85 10.74 -10.12
N GLU A 25 19.94 9.41 -10.21
CA GLU A 25 18.73 8.59 -10.26
C GLU A 25 17.83 8.79 -9.04
N TRP A 26 16.52 8.78 -9.28
CA TRP A 26 15.51 8.92 -8.22
C TRP A 26 14.32 7.97 -8.42
N GLU A 27 13.59 7.71 -7.34
CA GLU A 27 12.40 6.83 -7.29
C GLU A 27 12.61 5.52 -8.07
N THR A 28 11.78 5.24 -9.08
CA THR A 28 11.71 3.91 -9.74
C THR A 28 13.08 3.40 -10.21
N SER A 29 13.90 4.25 -10.84
CA SER A 29 15.22 3.84 -11.35
C SER A 29 16.18 3.49 -10.23
N LEU A 30 16.24 4.34 -9.21
CA LEU A 30 17.11 4.14 -8.04
C LEU A 30 16.68 2.91 -7.22
N LEU A 31 15.38 2.78 -6.95
CA LEU A 31 14.80 1.67 -6.22
C LEU A 31 15.13 0.33 -6.90
N ARG A 32 14.95 0.25 -8.23
CA ARG A 32 15.30 -0.94 -9.01
C ARG A 32 16.80 -1.25 -8.94
N ARG A 33 17.67 -0.25 -9.03
CA ARG A 33 19.12 -0.43 -8.91
C ARG A 33 19.51 -1.01 -7.56
N LEU A 34 18.78 -0.66 -6.51
CA LEU A 34 18.97 -1.16 -5.15
C LEU A 34 18.29 -2.51 -4.89
N GLY A 35 17.76 -3.18 -5.93
CA GLY A 35 17.18 -4.52 -5.85
C GLY A 35 15.69 -4.56 -5.53
N TYR A 36 15.01 -3.42 -5.50
CA TYR A 36 13.56 -3.37 -5.27
C TYR A 36 12.79 -3.84 -6.53
N PRO A 37 11.90 -4.86 -6.44
CA PRO A 37 11.30 -5.50 -7.61
C PRO A 37 10.11 -4.71 -8.16
N LEU A 38 10.39 -3.53 -8.71
CA LEU A 38 9.38 -2.73 -9.41
C LEU A 38 9.17 -3.21 -10.84
N ALA A 39 7.91 -3.15 -11.28
CA ALA A 39 7.57 -3.25 -12.69
C ALA A 39 8.39 -2.23 -13.49
N SER A 40 8.90 -2.66 -14.66
CA SER A 40 9.66 -1.77 -15.52
C SER A 40 8.75 -0.68 -16.06
N LYS A 41 8.96 0.55 -15.61
CA LYS A 41 8.42 1.76 -16.24
C LYS A 41 9.54 2.43 -17.02
N ALA A 42 9.21 2.95 -18.20
CA ALA A 42 10.14 3.75 -19.01
C ALA A 42 10.17 5.22 -18.58
N ASP A 43 9.45 5.58 -17.51
CA ASP A 43 9.50 6.91 -16.92
C ASP A 43 10.88 7.18 -16.31
N LEU A 44 11.31 8.44 -16.39
CA LEU A 44 12.64 8.90 -16.04
C LEU A 44 12.56 9.99 -14.98
N LEU A 45 12.99 9.67 -13.76
CA LEU A 45 13.02 10.58 -12.64
C LEU A 45 14.46 10.81 -12.18
N PHE A 46 14.86 12.07 -12.11
CA PHE A 46 16.21 12.44 -11.71
C PHE A 46 16.21 13.58 -10.71
N LEU A 47 17.09 13.49 -9.70
CA LEU A 47 17.48 14.68 -8.95
C LEU A 47 18.50 15.48 -9.75
N VAL A 48 18.37 16.79 -9.70
CA VAL A 48 19.23 17.76 -10.37
C VAL A 48 19.64 18.82 -9.34
N PRO A 49 20.91 19.25 -9.30
CA PRO A 49 21.34 20.35 -8.44
C PRO A 49 20.48 21.59 -8.66
N ASP A 50 20.09 22.25 -7.57
CA ASP A 50 19.16 23.37 -7.57
C ASP A 50 19.60 24.51 -8.50
N GLU A 51 20.88 24.83 -8.51
CA GLU A 51 21.47 25.85 -9.39
C GLU A 51 21.42 25.48 -10.88
N GLN A 52 21.24 24.20 -11.19
CA GLN A 52 21.14 23.66 -12.55
C GLN A 52 19.70 23.48 -13.02
N MET A 53 18.71 23.52 -12.12
CA MET A 53 17.28 23.26 -12.42
C MET A 53 16.74 24.17 -13.54
N LYS A 54 17.09 25.46 -13.53
CA LYS A 54 16.61 26.42 -14.55
C LYS A 54 17.16 26.07 -15.94
N ALA A 55 18.44 25.70 -16.02
CA ALA A 55 19.07 25.31 -17.28
C ALA A 55 18.51 23.97 -17.79
N ALA A 56 18.34 22.99 -16.90
CA ALA A 56 17.73 21.71 -17.23
C ALA A 56 16.31 21.90 -17.81
N ARG A 57 15.47 22.70 -17.14
CA ARG A 57 14.13 23.06 -17.62
C ARG A 57 14.17 23.70 -19.02
N HIS A 58 15.02 24.71 -19.20
CA HIS A 58 15.13 25.41 -20.48
C HIS A 58 15.49 24.46 -21.63
N ILE A 59 16.47 23.58 -21.43
CA ILE A 59 16.86 22.59 -22.43
C ILE A 59 15.69 21.66 -22.76
N VAL A 60 14.92 21.22 -21.78
CA VAL A 60 13.77 20.32 -22.02
C VAL A 60 12.68 21.01 -22.84
N GLU A 61 12.34 22.25 -22.47
CA GLU A 61 11.34 23.06 -23.17
C GLU A 61 11.77 23.42 -24.60
N GLU A 62 13.04 23.78 -24.83
CA GLU A 62 13.59 24.04 -26.17
C GLU A 62 13.60 22.80 -27.07
N ASN A 63 13.64 21.62 -26.48
CA ASN A 63 13.52 20.35 -27.19
C ASN A 63 12.06 19.89 -27.39
N GLY A 64 11.09 20.74 -27.04
CA GLY A 64 9.69 20.55 -27.38
C GLY A 64 8.95 19.52 -26.53
N LEU A 65 9.46 19.18 -25.34
CA LEU A 65 8.64 18.46 -24.36
C LEU A 65 7.79 19.45 -23.58
N GLN A 66 6.59 19.02 -23.26
CA GLN A 66 5.59 19.81 -22.54
C GLN A 66 5.11 19.03 -21.33
N ASP A 67 4.64 19.76 -20.33
CA ASP A 67 3.85 19.18 -19.26
C ASP A 67 2.52 18.65 -19.84
N ASP A 68 1.95 17.65 -19.20
CA ASP A 68 0.59 17.18 -19.49
C ASP A 68 -0.34 17.52 -18.33
N ASP A 69 -1.65 17.36 -18.50
CA ASP A 69 -2.61 17.53 -17.42
C ASP A 69 -2.83 16.24 -16.62
N ARG A 70 -1.98 15.22 -16.77
CA ARG A 70 -2.24 13.92 -16.14
C ARG A 70 -2.17 14.01 -14.62
N PRO A 71 -2.81 13.06 -13.91
CA PRO A 71 -2.63 12.94 -12.48
C PRO A 71 -1.16 12.71 -12.09
N PRO A 72 -0.73 13.25 -10.94
CA PRO A 72 0.48 12.82 -10.26
C PRO A 72 0.50 11.29 -10.08
N GLY A 73 1.62 10.66 -10.38
CA GLY A 73 1.85 9.23 -10.18
C GLY A 73 3.11 8.91 -9.38
N TYR A 74 3.90 9.94 -9.04
CA TYR A 74 5.17 9.86 -8.33
C TYR A 74 5.16 10.73 -7.09
N MET A 75 5.99 10.37 -6.09
CA MET A 75 6.01 11.06 -4.80
C MET A 75 6.40 12.53 -4.99
N ALA A 76 7.40 12.80 -5.84
CA ALA A 76 7.81 14.17 -6.19
C ALA A 76 6.68 15.00 -6.82
N GLU A 77 5.84 14.40 -7.67
CA GLU A 77 4.69 15.10 -8.27
C GLU A 77 3.66 15.48 -7.20
N HIS A 78 3.34 14.57 -6.27
CA HIS A 78 2.41 14.85 -5.16
C HIS A 78 2.95 15.93 -4.22
N ALA A 79 4.26 15.96 -4.01
CA ALA A 79 4.93 17.01 -3.24
C ALA A 79 5.06 18.34 -4.01
N ARG A 80 4.62 18.38 -5.29
CA ARG A 80 4.79 19.50 -6.23
C ARG A 80 6.25 19.95 -6.32
N LYS A 81 7.15 18.97 -6.37
CA LYS A 81 8.59 19.17 -6.49
C LYS A 81 9.04 18.82 -7.90
N GLY A 82 9.78 19.74 -8.51
CA GLY A 82 10.30 19.56 -9.85
C GLY A 82 9.33 20.00 -10.95
N PHE A 83 9.65 19.58 -12.17
CA PHE A 83 8.87 19.86 -13.36
C PHE A 83 8.51 18.54 -14.04
N ARG A 84 7.34 18.48 -14.67
CA ARG A 84 6.88 17.28 -15.36
C ARG A 84 6.85 17.52 -16.86
N TYR A 85 7.27 16.50 -17.59
CA TYR A 85 7.19 16.46 -19.04
C TYR A 85 6.78 15.09 -19.52
N VAL A 86 6.15 15.01 -20.68
CA VAL A 86 5.85 13.73 -21.34
C VAL A 86 6.61 13.53 -22.63
N PHE A 87 7.00 12.29 -22.91
CA PHE A 87 7.68 11.88 -24.12
C PHE A 87 7.19 10.51 -24.62
N GLY A 88 7.47 10.22 -25.88
CA GLY A 88 7.10 8.97 -26.54
C GLY A 88 5.59 8.80 -26.81
N PRO A 89 5.21 7.80 -27.62
CA PRO A 89 3.82 7.50 -27.94
C PRO A 89 3.03 7.01 -26.73
N SER A 90 3.69 6.29 -25.83
CA SER A 90 3.11 5.83 -24.56
C SER A 90 3.02 6.94 -23.50
N SER A 91 3.50 8.15 -23.82
CA SER A 91 3.50 9.32 -22.94
C SER A 91 4.14 9.01 -21.58
N HIS A 92 5.38 8.52 -21.66
CA HIS A 92 6.24 8.32 -20.50
C HIS A 92 6.60 9.66 -19.87
N LYS A 93 6.82 9.67 -18.56
CA LYS A 93 7.12 10.89 -17.81
C LYS A 93 8.63 11.11 -17.70
N PHE A 94 9.07 12.35 -17.88
CA PHE A 94 10.40 12.84 -17.53
C PHE A 94 10.27 13.91 -16.45
N ILE A 95 10.87 13.68 -15.28
CA ILE A 95 10.65 14.50 -14.08
C ILE A 95 12.00 14.87 -13.44
N PRO A 96 12.56 16.05 -13.77
CA PRO A 96 13.67 16.64 -13.01
C PRO A 96 13.17 17.23 -11.69
N VAL A 97 13.82 16.84 -10.59
CA VAL A 97 13.47 17.22 -9.21
C VAL A 97 14.68 17.90 -8.56
N PRO A 98 14.53 19.00 -7.80
CA PRO A 98 15.67 19.61 -7.10
C PRO A 98 16.25 18.67 -6.05
N ILE A 99 17.58 18.51 -6.04
CA ILE A 99 18.27 17.63 -5.09
C ILE A 99 18.12 18.12 -3.63
N SER A 100 17.97 19.42 -3.41
CA SER A 100 17.76 19.98 -2.06
C SER A 100 16.51 19.44 -1.36
N TRP A 101 15.48 19.03 -2.11
CA TRP A 101 14.25 18.48 -1.52
C TRP A 101 14.51 17.18 -0.76
N THR A 102 15.45 16.36 -1.24
CA THR A 102 15.79 15.11 -0.58
C THR A 102 16.82 15.31 0.53
N GLY A 103 17.54 16.45 0.51
CA GLY A 103 18.68 16.76 1.38
C GLY A 103 19.89 15.85 1.15
N ILE A 104 19.97 15.19 -0.01
CA ILE A 104 21.16 14.45 -0.45
C ILE A 104 22.28 15.43 -0.78
N GLN A 105 23.49 15.09 -0.38
CA GLN A 105 24.67 15.93 -0.61
C GLN A 105 25.53 15.41 -1.75
N GLN A 106 26.28 16.33 -2.37
CA GLN A 106 27.21 16.00 -3.45
C GLN A 106 28.23 14.90 -3.06
N LYS A 107 28.67 14.90 -1.80
CA LYS A 107 29.65 13.91 -1.27
C LYS A 107 29.07 12.50 -1.10
N GLU A 108 27.75 12.35 -1.18
CA GLU A 108 27.04 11.06 -1.11
C GLU A 108 26.79 10.47 -2.49
N LEU A 109 27.07 11.22 -3.56
CA LEU A 109 26.84 10.78 -4.93
C LEU A 109 27.94 9.80 -5.38
N VAL A 110 27.50 8.71 -5.98
CA VAL A 110 28.35 7.68 -6.56
C VAL A 110 28.14 7.67 -8.08
N PRO A 111 29.20 7.80 -8.90
CA PRO A 111 29.06 7.76 -10.35
C PRO A 111 28.62 6.36 -10.80
N VAL A 112 27.81 6.30 -11.83
CA VAL A 112 27.38 5.03 -12.43
C VAL A 112 27.66 5.01 -13.92
N ASP A 113 28.32 3.94 -14.34
CA ASP A 113 28.56 3.63 -15.74
C ASP A 113 27.23 3.17 -16.38
N SER A 114 26.48 4.12 -16.91
CA SER A 114 25.28 3.85 -17.68
C SER A 114 25.66 3.66 -19.14
N ALA A 115 25.64 2.41 -19.62
CA ALA A 115 25.78 2.12 -21.05
C ALA A 115 24.55 2.57 -21.85
N THR A 116 23.42 2.85 -21.19
CA THR A 116 22.12 3.08 -21.84
C THR A 116 21.77 4.55 -22.02
N LEU A 117 22.36 5.47 -21.25
CA LEU A 117 22.07 6.91 -21.34
C LEU A 117 23.28 7.68 -21.88
N PRO A 118 23.07 8.71 -22.72
CA PRO A 118 24.16 9.45 -23.35
C PRO A 118 24.84 10.46 -22.41
N CYS A 119 24.47 10.50 -21.12
CA CYS A 119 24.98 11.45 -20.12
C CYS A 119 25.58 10.75 -18.88
N PRO A 120 26.55 11.38 -18.18
CA PRO A 120 27.02 10.89 -16.90
C PRO A 120 25.85 10.79 -15.92
N LEU A 121 25.75 9.67 -15.22
CA LEU A 121 24.67 9.40 -14.28
C LEU A 121 25.27 9.14 -12.90
N TRP A 122 24.59 9.64 -11.89
CA TRP A 122 24.95 9.45 -10.48
C TRP A 122 23.86 8.66 -9.77
N THR A 123 24.23 8.10 -8.63
CA THR A 123 23.35 7.36 -7.73
C THR A 123 23.67 7.72 -6.30
N VAL A 124 22.82 7.27 -5.39
CA VAL A 124 23.13 7.29 -3.96
C VAL A 124 23.16 5.88 -3.38
N PRO A 125 23.99 5.63 -2.35
CA PRO A 125 23.97 4.37 -1.63
C PRO A 125 22.72 4.28 -0.74
N MET A 126 22.39 3.06 -0.31
CA MET A 126 21.23 2.77 0.55
C MET A 126 21.10 3.69 1.78
N PRO A 127 22.17 4.01 2.55
CA PRO A 127 22.04 4.86 3.74
C PRO A 127 21.55 6.28 3.40
N ALA A 128 22.10 6.87 2.34
CA ALA A 128 21.72 8.20 1.88
C ALA A 128 20.27 8.22 1.36
N LEU A 129 19.84 7.17 0.67
CA LEU A 129 18.43 7.03 0.25
C LEU A 129 17.48 6.94 1.44
N CYS A 130 17.78 6.08 2.43
CA CYS A 130 16.97 5.97 3.64
C CYS A 130 16.89 7.29 4.41
N ALA A 131 18.02 8.00 4.55
CA ALA A 131 18.05 9.33 5.17
C ALA A 131 17.20 10.35 4.40
N ALA A 132 17.22 10.31 3.06
CA ALA A 132 16.39 11.15 2.22
C ALA A 132 14.89 10.90 2.44
N TYR A 133 14.45 9.65 2.45
CA TYR A 133 13.04 9.31 2.74
C TYR A 133 12.63 9.75 4.14
N LEU A 134 13.44 9.48 5.17
CA LEU A 134 13.14 9.94 6.53
C LEU A 134 13.02 11.47 6.61
N ARG A 135 13.84 12.20 5.87
CA ARG A 135 13.78 13.66 5.79
C ARG A 135 12.49 14.13 5.11
N ILE A 136 12.13 13.53 3.98
CA ILE A 136 10.87 13.84 3.28
C ILE A 136 9.67 13.56 4.21
N LEU A 137 9.66 12.40 4.86
CA LEU A 137 8.59 11.99 5.79
C LEU A 137 8.45 12.92 7.00
N THR A 138 9.54 13.54 7.46
CA THR A 138 9.53 14.48 8.58
C THR A 138 9.19 15.90 8.17
N GLN A 139 9.47 16.30 6.93
CA GLN A 139 9.20 17.65 6.41
C GLN A 139 7.77 17.81 5.88
N GLU A 140 7.17 16.75 5.35
CA GLU A 140 5.88 16.82 4.68
C GLU A 140 4.73 16.72 5.70
N GLU A 141 4.43 17.81 6.40
CA GLU A 141 3.41 17.85 7.47
C GLU A 141 1.96 17.64 6.96
N THR A 142 1.68 18.00 5.71
CA THR A 142 0.30 18.06 5.16
C THR A 142 0.05 17.12 3.97
N GLY A 143 1.09 16.54 3.39
CA GLY A 143 0.99 15.66 2.23
C GLY A 143 0.68 14.21 2.62
N ILE A 144 -0.59 13.90 2.93
CA ILE A 144 -1.02 12.53 3.27
C ILE A 144 -0.51 11.52 2.22
N MET A 145 -0.64 11.85 0.94
CA MET A 145 -0.19 10.98 -0.14
C MET A 145 1.35 10.87 -0.22
N VAL A 146 2.08 11.98 -0.05
CA VAL A 146 3.54 11.98 -0.07
C VAL A 146 4.09 11.10 1.06
N ARG A 147 3.51 11.23 2.27
CA ARG A 147 3.89 10.38 3.40
C ARG A 147 3.52 8.92 3.18
N ALA A 148 2.33 8.63 2.65
CA ALA A 148 1.92 7.28 2.34
C ALA A 148 2.88 6.61 1.34
N MET A 149 3.21 7.31 0.25
CA MET A 149 4.16 6.83 -0.76
C MET A 149 5.57 6.67 -0.19
N GLY A 150 6.08 7.69 0.52
CA GLY A 150 7.40 7.62 1.14
C GLY A 150 7.51 6.51 2.19
N ASN A 151 6.45 6.25 2.96
CA ASN A 151 6.39 5.15 3.90
C ASN A 151 6.38 3.80 3.18
N ALA A 152 5.59 3.67 2.11
CA ALA A 152 5.54 2.46 1.30
C ALA A 152 6.91 2.15 0.67
N ASP A 153 7.54 3.15 0.05
CA ASP A 153 8.85 3.02 -0.58
C ASP A 153 9.94 2.70 0.45
N LEU A 154 9.98 3.41 1.59
CA LEU A 154 10.96 3.14 2.66
C LEU A 154 10.76 1.74 3.27
N SER A 155 9.52 1.35 3.51
CA SER A 155 9.20 0.00 4.03
C SER A 155 9.60 -1.07 3.02
N GLY A 156 9.34 -0.82 1.74
CA GLY A 156 9.75 -1.67 0.65
C GLY A 156 11.28 -1.82 0.61
N ILE A 157 12.01 -0.70 0.55
CA ILE A 157 13.48 -0.70 0.57
C ILE A 157 14.01 -1.55 1.72
N VAL A 158 13.51 -1.34 2.94
CA VAL A 158 13.92 -2.10 4.12
C VAL A 158 13.63 -3.59 3.94
N ALA A 159 12.42 -3.94 3.53
CA ALA A 159 12.02 -5.34 3.34
C ALA A 159 12.97 -6.07 2.37
N TYR A 160 13.14 -5.58 1.15
CA TYR A 160 13.91 -6.29 0.12
C TYR A 160 15.42 -6.19 0.27
N SER A 161 15.94 -5.17 0.96
CA SER A 161 17.38 -5.03 1.15
C SER A 161 17.90 -5.72 2.40
N MET A 162 17.04 -6.02 3.36
CA MET A 162 17.46 -6.53 4.68
C MET A 162 16.88 -7.89 5.04
N PHE A 163 15.77 -8.29 4.43
CA PHE A 163 15.09 -9.53 4.75
C PHE A 163 15.03 -10.44 3.53
N ASP A 164 14.93 -11.75 3.76
CA ASP A 164 14.73 -12.70 2.69
C ASP A 164 13.30 -12.58 2.16
N MET A 165 13.13 -11.91 1.03
CA MET A 165 11.84 -11.74 0.36
C MET A 165 11.59 -12.81 -0.72
N SER A 166 12.35 -13.91 -0.74
CA SER A 166 12.21 -14.96 -1.76
C SER A 166 10.85 -15.66 -1.75
N TYR A 167 10.11 -15.59 -0.63
CA TYR A 167 8.75 -16.09 -0.50
C TYR A 167 7.69 -15.15 -1.08
N GLU A 168 8.06 -13.98 -1.59
CA GLU A 168 7.05 -13.05 -2.09
C GLU A 168 6.38 -13.60 -3.36
N GLY A 169 5.06 -13.70 -3.33
CA GLY A 169 4.28 -14.41 -4.35
C GLY A 169 3.97 -15.86 -3.97
N ASP A 170 4.70 -16.43 -3.02
CA ASP A 170 4.30 -17.66 -2.34
C ASP A 170 3.26 -17.35 -1.25
N TYR A 171 2.46 -18.35 -0.95
CA TYR A 171 1.49 -18.27 0.13
C TYR A 171 2.22 -18.04 1.45
N MET A 172 2.04 -16.85 2.03
CA MET A 172 2.61 -16.51 3.33
C MET A 172 1.97 -17.43 4.38
N PRO A 173 2.77 -18.22 5.13
CA PRO A 173 2.24 -19.09 6.17
C PRO A 173 1.47 -18.22 7.17
N THR A 174 0.17 -18.46 7.24
CA THR A 174 -0.68 -17.89 8.27
C THR A 174 -0.35 -18.54 9.61
N SER A 175 -0.92 -18.02 10.70
CA SER A 175 -0.83 -18.70 12.00
C SER A 175 -1.27 -20.16 11.94
N GLU A 176 -2.19 -20.54 11.04
CA GLU A 176 -2.64 -21.94 10.92
C GLU A 176 -1.62 -22.83 10.21
N ASP A 177 -0.94 -22.33 9.19
CA ASP A 177 0.11 -23.08 8.51
C ASP A 177 1.27 -23.32 9.46
N LEU A 178 1.53 -22.35 10.34
CA LEU A 178 2.48 -22.51 11.43
C LEU A 178 2.00 -23.56 12.45
N GLU A 179 0.70 -23.68 12.76
CA GLU A 179 0.22 -24.69 13.71
C GLU A 179 0.51 -26.13 13.28
N HIS A 180 0.51 -26.40 11.97
CA HIS A 180 0.87 -27.69 11.38
C HIS A 180 2.38 -27.97 11.36
N LEU A 181 3.21 -26.94 11.54
CA LEU A 181 4.64 -27.11 11.72
C LEU A 181 4.92 -27.75 13.07
N ASN A 182 5.83 -28.72 13.08
CA ASN A 182 6.32 -29.26 14.33
C ASN A 182 7.13 -28.20 15.10
N ALA A 183 7.36 -28.42 16.39
CA ALA A 183 8.06 -27.45 17.24
C ALA A 183 9.44 -27.05 16.67
N ALA A 184 10.18 -28.00 16.08
CA ALA A 184 11.49 -27.75 15.49
C ALA A 184 11.41 -26.88 14.21
N GLU A 185 10.32 -26.95 13.44
CA GLU A 185 10.08 -26.07 12.29
C GLU A 185 9.74 -24.65 12.73
N LYS A 186 8.89 -24.49 13.75
CA LYS A 186 8.57 -23.18 14.35
C LYS A 186 9.82 -22.53 14.91
N GLU A 187 10.63 -23.28 15.65
CA GLU A 187 11.90 -22.82 16.22
C GLU A 187 12.86 -22.39 15.11
N ARG A 188 13.06 -23.20 14.06
CA ARG A 188 13.89 -22.82 12.91
C ARG A 188 13.42 -21.54 12.21
N MET A 189 12.11 -21.34 12.08
CA MET A 189 11.57 -20.11 11.49
C MET A 189 11.80 -18.90 12.38
N ALA A 190 11.56 -19.03 13.69
CA ALA A 190 11.82 -17.96 14.65
C ALA A 190 13.31 -17.61 14.75
N GLU A 191 14.20 -18.62 14.72
CA GLU A 191 15.65 -18.43 14.66
C GLU A 191 16.07 -17.73 13.38
N LYS A 192 15.49 -18.11 12.22
CA LYS A 192 15.73 -17.44 10.94
C LYS A 192 15.31 -15.97 11.02
N ASP A 193 14.09 -15.68 11.46
CA ASP A 193 13.57 -14.30 11.57
C ASP A 193 14.41 -13.45 12.54
N ALA A 194 14.83 -14.03 13.67
CA ALA A 194 15.70 -13.36 14.64
C ALA A 194 17.09 -13.08 14.06
N LEU A 195 17.67 -14.03 13.33
CA LEU A 195 18.96 -13.88 12.66
C LEU A 195 18.89 -12.84 11.54
N GLU A 196 17.82 -12.82 10.75
CA GLU A 196 17.59 -11.78 9.73
C GLU A 196 17.49 -10.40 10.36
N MET A 197 16.73 -10.26 11.44
CA MET A 197 16.62 -9.01 12.21
C MET A 197 17.99 -8.58 12.77
N GLU A 198 18.76 -9.50 13.36
CA GLU A 198 20.11 -9.20 13.87
C GLU A 198 21.05 -8.75 12.74
N ASN A 199 21.03 -9.45 11.61
CA ASN A 199 21.82 -9.11 10.43
C ASN A 199 21.44 -7.74 9.87
N ALA A 200 20.14 -7.43 9.78
CA ALA A 200 19.63 -6.13 9.35
C ALA A 200 20.15 -5.01 10.24
N LEU A 201 20.00 -5.14 11.56
CA LEU A 201 20.46 -4.15 12.54
C LEU A 201 22.00 -4.02 12.53
N SER A 202 22.73 -5.13 12.38
CA SER A 202 24.19 -5.15 12.26
C SER A 202 24.65 -4.44 10.98
N SER A 203 23.94 -4.64 9.87
CA SER A 203 24.18 -3.95 8.60
C SER A 203 23.99 -2.44 8.75
N ILE A 204 22.87 -1.99 9.32
CA ILE A 204 22.58 -0.56 9.55
C ILE A 204 23.65 0.10 10.43
N LYS A 205 24.15 -0.59 11.46
CA LYS A 205 25.25 -0.07 12.31
C LYS A 205 26.56 0.14 11.53
N LYS A 206 26.79 -0.62 10.46
CA LYS A 206 27.99 -0.51 9.61
C LYS A 206 27.82 0.49 8.47
N TRP A 207 26.61 0.99 8.23
CA TRP A 207 26.37 1.99 7.19
C TRP A 207 27.22 3.24 7.42
N LYS A 208 27.69 3.84 6.33
CA LYS A 208 28.44 5.09 6.38
C LYS A 208 27.47 6.23 6.09
N PHE A 209 27.16 7.00 7.12
CA PHE A 209 26.45 8.26 6.98
C PHE A 209 27.46 9.40 7.04
N THR A 210 27.05 10.54 6.51
CA THR A 210 27.74 11.80 6.77
C THR A 210 27.36 12.31 8.16
N GLU A 211 28.16 13.22 8.74
CA GLU A 211 27.91 13.83 10.05
C GLU A 211 26.48 14.41 10.16
N GLU A 212 26.00 15.05 9.09
CA GLU A 212 24.67 15.68 9.02
C GLU A 212 23.51 14.69 8.88
N THR A 213 23.81 13.43 8.57
CA THR A 213 22.85 12.35 8.35
C THR A 213 22.95 11.23 9.38
N GLU A 214 23.84 11.34 10.36
CA GLU A 214 24.07 10.28 11.36
C GLU A 214 22.81 10.01 12.20
N TRP A 215 21.97 11.04 12.43
CA TRP A 215 20.66 10.90 13.10
C TRP A 215 19.75 9.86 12.43
N ALA A 216 19.88 9.67 11.11
CA ALA A 216 19.07 8.71 10.37
C ALA A 216 19.40 7.27 10.76
N ARG A 217 20.63 6.99 11.24
CA ARG A 217 21.01 5.66 11.70
C ARG A 217 20.13 5.21 12.87
N ASP A 218 20.02 6.05 13.90
CA ASP A 218 19.25 5.72 15.10
C ASP A 218 17.77 5.56 14.77
N MET A 219 17.23 6.39 13.88
CA MET A 219 15.86 6.25 13.41
C MET A 219 15.64 4.97 12.61
N MET A 220 16.55 4.60 11.71
CA MET A 220 16.47 3.34 10.98
C MET A 220 16.56 2.14 11.91
N LEU A 221 17.45 2.17 12.92
CA LEU A 221 17.54 1.11 13.93
C LEU A 221 16.23 0.97 14.72
N GLN A 222 15.61 2.07 15.11
CA GLN A 222 14.32 2.04 15.82
C GLN A 222 13.18 1.56 14.93
N LEU A 223 13.16 1.98 13.66
CA LEU A 223 12.17 1.58 12.68
C LEU A 223 12.26 0.07 12.39
N VAL A 224 13.45 -0.43 12.07
CA VAL A 224 13.65 -1.85 11.73
C VAL A 224 13.45 -2.75 12.95
N SER A 225 13.84 -2.32 14.15
CA SER A 225 13.57 -3.08 15.39
C SER A 225 12.12 -3.02 15.89
N GLY A 226 11.23 -2.29 15.20
CA GLY A 226 9.84 -2.12 15.61
C GLY A 226 9.64 -1.28 16.87
N LYS A 227 10.68 -0.60 17.37
CA LYS A 227 10.61 0.29 18.55
C LYS A 227 9.96 1.63 18.27
N LEU A 228 9.71 1.94 16.99
CA LEU A 228 9.11 3.19 16.54
C LEU A 228 7.66 2.93 16.09
N PRO A 229 6.70 2.76 17.02
CA PRO A 229 5.33 2.34 16.68
C PRO A 229 4.54 3.36 15.84
N ASN A 230 4.98 4.63 15.82
CA ASN A 230 4.18 5.76 15.35
C ASN A 230 4.79 6.55 14.18
N PHE A 231 5.92 6.14 13.60
CA PHE A 231 6.49 6.89 12.46
C PHE A 231 5.68 6.70 11.17
N ILE A 232 4.93 5.60 11.08
CA ILE A 232 4.23 5.14 9.87
C ILE A 232 2.72 5.44 9.93
N THR A 233 2.18 5.82 11.09
CA THR A 233 0.76 6.18 11.25
C THR A 233 0.60 7.70 11.36
N PRO A 234 -0.17 8.35 10.48
CA PRO A 234 -0.51 9.76 10.63
C PRO A 234 -1.21 10.00 11.98
N PRO A 235 -1.01 11.17 12.63
CA PRO A 235 -1.76 11.53 13.82
C PRO A 235 -3.27 11.53 13.50
N LEU A 236 -4.07 11.03 14.45
CA LEU A 236 -5.53 11.05 14.48
C LEU A 236 -6.07 12.50 14.50
N TYR A 237 -5.92 13.24 13.40
CA TYR A 237 -6.70 14.45 13.14
C TYR A 237 -7.98 14.08 12.41
N MET A 238 -9.05 14.84 12.69
CA MET A 238 -10.39 14.64 12.15
C MET A 238 -10.35 14.28 10.66
N ALA A 239 -10.92 13.13 10.34
CA ALA A 239 -10.77 12.50 9.04
C ALA A 239 -11.36 13.37 7.92
N PRO A 240 -10.67 13.49 6.78
CA PRO A 240 -11.32 13.95 5.57
C PRO A 240 -12.47 12.97 5.23
N PRO A 241 -13.61 13.44 4.70
CA PRO A 241 -14.68 12.56 4.26
C PRO A 241 -14.16 11.58 3.20
N LEU A 242 -14.77 10.38 3.16
CA LEU A 242 -14.62 9.40 2.08
C LEU A 242 -14.43 10.12 0.74
N PRO A 243 -13.35 9.83 -0.01
CA PRO A 243 -13.16 10.44 -1.31
C PRO A 243 -14.45 10.29 -2.14
N VAL A 244 -15.01 11.42 -2.60
CA VAL A 244 -16.34 11.48 -3.25
C VAL A 244 -16.45 10.48 -4.40
N ASN A 245 -15.33 10.25 -5.09
CA ASN A 245 -15.16 9.27 -6.17
C ASN A 245 -15.37 7.81 -5.76
N MET A 246 -14.94 7.39 -4.56
CA MET A 246 -15.13 6.00 -4.11
C MET A 246 -16.60 5.67 -3.85
N ARG A 247 -17.35 6.64 -3.31
CA ARG A 247 -18.79 6.47 -3.11
C ARG A 247 -19.52 6.33 -4.43
N GLU A 248 -19.19 7.15 -5.42
CA GLU A 248 -19.77 7.06 -6.77
C GLU A 248 -19.45 5.71 -7.43
N ALA A 249 -18.19 5.26 -7.35
CA ALA A 249 -17.76 3.96 -7.86
C ALA A 249 -18.55 2.81 -7.22
N ALA A 250 -18.67 2.80 -5.89
CA ALA A 250 -19.44 1.79 -5.17
C ALA A 250 -20.93 1.82 -5.53
N GLN A 251 -21.54 3.00 -5.71
CA GLN A 251 -22.94 3.13 -6.13
C GLN A 251 -23.16 2.57 -7.53
N ALA A 252 -22.31 2.93 -8.49
CA ALA A 252 -22.40 2.40 -9.84
C ALA A 252 -22.25 0.87 -9.85
N PHE A 253 -21.24 0.36 -9.14
CA PHE A 253 -20.97 -1.06 -9.04
C PHE A 253 -22.14 -1.82 -8.40
N SER A 254 -22.61 -1.36 -7.25
CA SER A 254 -23.72 -1.98 -6.50
C SER A 254 -25.02 -1.96 -7.28
N ARG A 255 -25.32 -0.85 -7.97
CA ARG A 255 -26.51 -0.73 -8.83
C ARG A 255 -26.50 -1.77 -9.95
N ILE A 256 -25.41 -1.89 -10.69
CA ILE A 256 -25.30 -2.85 -11.81
C ILE A 256 -25.46 -4.29 -11.32
N LEU A 257 -24.79 -4.65 -10.22
CA LEU A 257 -24.92 -5.99 -9.65
C LEU A 257 -26.33 -6.27 -9.12
N THR A 258 -26.97 -5.29 -8.49
CA THR A 258 -28.36 -5.41 -8.02
C THR A 258 -29.33 -5.59 -9.18
N GLU A 259 -29.21 -4.77 -10.23
CA GLU A 259 -30.03 -4.87 -11.45
C GLU A 259 -29.84 -6.22 -12.15
N SER A 260 -28.65 -6.82 -12.02
CA SER A 260 -28.33 -8.15 -12.57
C SER A 260 -28.66 -9.31 -11.61
N SER A 261 -29.30 -9.03 -10.47
CA SER A 261 -29.59 -10.02 -9.42
C SER A 261 -28.35 -10.78 -8.91
N ILE A 262 -27.20 -10.11 -8.90
CA ILE A 262 -25.94 -10.64 -8.38
C ILE A 262 -25.76 -10.12 -6.95
N ASP A 263 -25.76 -11.07 -6.00
CA ASP A 263 -25.45 -10.73 -4.62
C ASP A 263 -23.98 -10.30 -4.48
N HIS A 264 -23.76 -9.29 -3.66
CA HIS A 264 -22.44 -8.74 -3.40
C HIS A 264 -22.39 -8.12 -2.01
N ALA A 265 -21.19 -7.91 -1.48
CA ALA A 265 -20.96 -7.13 -0.27
C ALA A 265 -19.63 -6.38 -0.37
N PHE A 266 -19.60 -5.13 0.06
CA PHE A 266 -18.37 -4.38 0.26
C PHE A 266 -17.66 -4.89 1.50
N ILE A 267 -16.35 -5.07 1.39
CA ILE A 267 -15.48 -5.55 2.46
C ILE A 267 -14.28 -4.62 2.62
N GLY A 268 -13.35 -4.98 3.50
CA GLY A 268 -12.09 -4.25 3.65
C GLY A 268 -12.25 -2.82 4.15
N GLY A 269 -11.33 -1.94 3.74
CA GLY A 269 -11.24 -0.58 4.26
C GLY A 269 -12.41 0.31 3.88
N PHE A 270 -12.86 0.20 2.62
CA PHE A 270 -14.00 0.95 2.12
C PHE A 270 -15.26 0.68 2.93
N ALA A 271 -15.51 -0.59 3.29
CA ALA A 271 -16.65 -0.96 4.10
C ALA A 271 -16.64 -0.30 5.49
N LEU A 272 -15.48 -0.25 6.16
CA LEU A 272 -15.32 0.44 7.43
C LEU A 272 -15.59 1.94 7.30
N ASN A 273 -15.15 2.56 6.20
CA ASN A 273 -15.39 3.98 5.96
C ASN A 273 -16.88 4.28 5.74
N VAL A 274 -17.62 3.37 5.09
CA VAL A 274 -19.09 3.49 4.96
C VAL A 274 -19.77 3.47 6.33
N LEU A 275 -19.20 2.76 7.31
CA LEU A 275 -19.67 2.75 8.70
C LEU A 275 -19.24 3.99 9.51
N GLY A 276 -18.42 4.86 8.94
CA GLY A 276 -17.92 6.09 9.57
C GLY A 276 -16.49 5.99 10.12
N SER A 277 -15.74 4.94 9.77
CA SER A 277 -14.32 4.85 10.11
C SER A 277 -13.52 5.90 9.36
N ASN A 278 -12.38 6.30 9.93
CA ASN A 278 -11.41 7.20 9.33
C ASN A 278 -10.23 6.46 8.68
N ARG A 279 -10.39 5.16 8.43
CA ARG A 279 -9.35 4.32 7.87
C ARG A 279 -9.01 4.78 6.46
N GLU A 280 -7.73 5.04 6.19
CA GLU A 280 -7.30 5.25 4.82
C GLU A 280 -7.54 3.98 3.99
N THR A 281 -8.14 4.15 2.82
CA THR A 281 -8.41 3.08 1.86
C THR A 281 -8.05 3.61 0.48
N LEU A 282 -7.40 2.78 -0.33
CA LEU A 282 -6.93 3.17 -1.67
C LEU A 282 -7.79 2.55 -2.78
N ASP A 283 -8.56 1.53 -2.41
CA ASP A 283 -9.37 0.70 -3.27
C ASP A 283 -10.71 0.36 -2.61
N ILE A 284 -11.58 -0.26 -3.41
CA ILE A 284 -12.85 -0.83 -2.99
C ILE A 284 -12.75 -2.35 -3.12
N ASP A 285 -12.82 -3.05 -1.99
CA ASP A 285 -12.93 -4.50 -1.99
C ASP A 285 -14.41 -4.92 -2.03
N VAL A 286 -14.75 -5.83 -2.94
CA VAL A 286 -16.12 -6.35 -3.08
C VAL A 286 -16.11 -7.86 -3.18
N GLU A 287 -16.86 -8.52 -2.31
CA GLU A 287 -17.21 -9.93 -2.46
C GLU A 287 -18.41 -10.06 -3.39
N VAL A 288 -18.34 -10.96 -4.37
CA VAL A 288 -19.35 -11.13 -5.42
C VAL A 288 -19.77 -12.60 -5.55
N ALA A 289 -21.08 -12.83 -5.61
CA ALA A 289 -21.69 -14.15 -5.72
C ALA A 289 -22.27 -14.42 -7.11
N MET A 290 -21.43 -14.85 -8.05
CA MET A 290 -21.88 -15.42 -9.32
C MET A 290 -21.97 -16.93 -9.21
N GLY A 291 -23.15 -17.42 -8.78
CA GLY A 291 -23.35 -18.82 -8.41
C GLY A 291 -23.15 -19.85 -9.53
N ASP A 292 -23.09 -19.44 -10.79
CA ASP A 292 -22.88 -20.28 -11.97
C ASP A 292 -21.47 -20.20 -12.56
N ALA A 293 -20.67 -19.22 -12.14
CA ALA A 293 -19.34 -18.98 -12.70
C ALA A 293 -18.27 -19.80 -11.96
N LYS A 294 -17.38 -20.47 -12.71
CA LYS A 294 -16.15 -21.01 -12.13
C LYS A 294 -15.26 -19.86 -11.63
N PRO A 295 -14.38 -20.07 -10.63
CA PRO A 295 -13.51 -19.01 -10.10
C PRO A 295 -12.71 -18.25 -11.17
N ASN A 296 -12.23 -18.95 -12.21
CA ASN A 296 -11.50 -18.37 -13.34
C ASN A 296 -12.38 -17.64 -14.38
N GLU A 297 -13.69 -17.85 -14.35
CA GLU A 297 -14.67 -17.23 -15.24
C GLU A 297 -15.36 -16.02 -14.60
N LEU A 298 -15.32 -15.92 -13.26
CA LEU A 298 -15.96 -14.85 -12.49
C LEU A 298 -15.46 -13.47 -12.91
N ARG A 299 -14.13 -13.27 -12.94
CA ARG A 299 -13.55 -11.95 -13.24
C ARG A 299 -13.83 -11.50 -14.68
N PRO A 300 -13.61 -12.32 -15.74
CA PRO A 300 -13.98 -11.93 -17.10
C PRO A 300 -15.46 -11.58 -17.27
N ARG A 301 -16.36 -12.37 -16.69
CA ARG A 301 -17.81 -12.12 -16.74
C ARG A 301 -18.21 -10.85 -16.02
N LEU A 302 -17.68 -10.62 -14.82
CA LEU A 302 -17.93 -9.41 -14.03
C LEU A 302 -17.51 -8.16 -14.78
N VAL A 303 -16.30 -8.18 -15.33
CA VAL A 303 -15.74 -7.07 -16.09
C VAL A 303 -16.58 -6.77 -17.32
N GLN A 304 -16.98 -7.80 -18.07
CA GLN A 304 -17.84 -7.63 -19.24
C GLN A 304 -19.17 -6.99 -18.86
N LEU A 305 -19.85 -7.53 -17.82
CA LEU A 305 -21.12 -7.00 -17.32
C LEU A 305 -21.02 -5.52 -16.93
N LEU A 306 -20.00 -5.16 -16.15
CA LEU A 306 -19.80 -3.79 -15.68
C LEU A 306 -19.54 -2.83 -16.83
N ARG A 307 -18.70 -3.22 -17.80
CA ARG A 307 -18.38 -2.39 -18.98
C ARG A 307 -19.56 -2.21 -19.93
N ASP A 308 -20.36 -3.25 -20.10
CA ASP A 308 -21.56 -3.18 -20.95
C ASP A 308 -22.62 -2.24 -20.35
N ALA A 309 -22.73 -2.21 -19.02
CA ALA A 309 -23.67 -1.36 -18.31
C ALA A 309 -23.17 0.08 -18.10
N ASP A 310 -21.86 0.30 -17.93
CA ASP A 310 -21.27 1.62 -17.68
C ASP A 310 -19.82 1.70 -18.19
N GLN A 311 -19.60 2.55 -19.20
CA GLN A 311 -18.30 2.71 -19.88
C GLN A 311 -17.19 3.29 -18.97
N ARG A 312 -17.53 3.74 -17.76
CA ARG A 312 -16.57 4.24 -16.78
C ARG A 312 -15.81 3.12 -16.08
N PHE A 313 -16.29 1.88 -16.16
CA PHE A 313 -15.50 0.72 -15.76
C PHE A 313 -14.47 0.39 -16.83
N MET A 314 -13.21 0.23 -16.42
CA MET A 314 -12.12 -0.11 -17.33
C MET A 314 -11.17 -1.12 -16.72
N ILE A 315 -10.40 -1.80 -17.57
CA ILE A 315 -9.29 -2.66 -17.16
C ILE A 315 -7.98 -2.02 -17.58
N SER A 316 -7.05 -1.92 -16.64
CA SER A 316 -5.63 -1.59 -16.91
C SER A 316 -4.79 -2.58 -16.12
N ASP A 317 -3.80 -3.19 -16.76
CA ASP A 317 -2.83 -4.07 -16.08
C ASP A 317 -3.50 -5.17 -15.23
N LEU A 318 -4.54 -5.79 -15.80
CA LEU A 318 -5.38 -6.82 -15.17
C LEU A 318 -6.25 -6.34 -13.99
N LYS A 319 -6.16 -5.07 -13.57
CA LYS A 319 -6.97 -4.47 -12.49
C LYS A 319 -8.22 -3.78 -13.01
N LEU A 320 -9.31 -3.89 -12.27
CA LEU A 320 -10.57 -3.20 -12.54
C LEU A 320 -10.53 -1.82 -11.90
N PHE A 321 -10.93 -0.81 -12.67
CA PHE A 321 -11.04 0.57 -12.21
C PHE A 321 -12.39 1.16 -12.58
N PHE A 322 -12.81 2.16 -11.81
CA PHE A 322 -13.90 3.06 -12.15
C PHE A 322 -13.35 4.49 -12.34
N ILE A 323 -13.78 5.16 -13.42
CA ILE A 323 -13.43 6.56 -13.69
C ILE A 323 -14.65 7.45 -13.35
N PRO A 324 -14.63 8.21 -12.25
CA PRO A 324 -15.69 9.16 -11.91
C PRO A 324 -15.87 10.23 -12.98
N ASN A 325 -17.07 10.78 -13.10
CA ASN A 325 -17.34 11.80 -14.12
C ASN A 325 -16.49 13.06 -13.87
N GLY A 326 -15.76 13.50 -14.90
CA GLY A 326 -14.97 14.73 -14.86
C GLY A 326 -13.71 14.67 -13.99
N GLN A 327 -13.23 13.47 -13.64
CA GLN A 327 -11.99 13.29 -12.90
C GLN A 327 -11.08 12.26 -13.60
N ASP A 328 -9.78 12.55 -13.61
CA ASP A 328 -8.77 11.61 -14.12
C ASP A 328 -8.35 10.57 -13.07
N LEU A 329 -8.82 10.68 -11.83
CA LEU A 329 -8.46 9.75 -10.77
C LEU A 329 -9.25 8.44 -10.91
N ARG A 330 -8.53 7.35 -11.14
CA ARG A 330 -9.10 6.00 -11.21
C ARG A 330 -9.31 5.45 -9.81
N VAL A 331 -10.49 4.90 -9.53
CA VAL A 331 -10.78 4.18 -8.30
C VAL A 331 -10.54 2.68 -8.55
N PRO A 332 -9.53 2.06 -7.94
CA PRO A 332 -9.32 0.62 -8.05
C PRO A 332 -10.44 -0.15 -7.35
N ILE A 333 -10.89 -1.24 -7.97
CA ILE A 333 -11.88 -2.14 -7.42
C ILE A 333 -11.32 -3.55 -7.46
N GLU A 334 -11.14 -4.14 -6.29
CA GLU A 334 -10.73 -5.54 -6.15
C GLU A 334 -11.96 -6.38 -5.85
N THR A 335 -12.08 -7.52 -6.55
CA THR A 335 -13.26 -8.37 -6.49
C THR A 335 -12.88 -9.76 -6.05
N LEU A 336 -13.53 -10.27 -5.01
CA LEU A 336 -13.35 -11.64 -4.52
C LEU A 336 -14.60 -12.47 -4.81
N ALA A 337 -14.39 -13.71 -5.21
CA ALA A 337 -15.48 -14.66 -5.38
C ALA A 337 -16.01 -15.09 -4.01
N ARG A 338 -17.33 -15.13 -3.83
CA ARG A 338 -17.95 -15.60 -2.59
C ARG A 338 -17.45 -16.99 -2.21
N GLY A 339 -17.15 -17.18 -0.93
CA GLY A 339 -16.66 -18.46 -0.40
C GLY A 339 -15.19 -18.77 -0.70
N THR A 340 -14.44 -17.85 -1.30
CA THR A 340 -12.99 -17.97 -1.49
C THR A 340 -12.22 -17.29 -0.36
N LEU A 341 -10.97 -17.68 -0.14
CA LEU A 341 -10.09 -17.09 0.89
C LEU A 341 -10.69 -17.10 2.32
N GLY A 342 -11.51 -18.10 2.65
CA GLY A 342 -12.14 -18.22 3.97
C GLY A 342 -13.37 -17.30 4.17
N LEU A 343 -13.79 -16.56 3.14
CA LEU A 343 -15.04 -15.80 3.14
C LEU A 343 -16.26 -16.73 3.28
N PRO A 344 -17.39 -16.24 3.81
CA PRO A 344 -18.56 -17.06 4.05
C PRO A 344 -19.24 -17.44 2.72
N ARG A 345 -19.82 -18.63 2.66
CA ARG A 345 -20.53 -19.08 1.44
C ARG A 345 -21.90 -18.41 1.28
N ARG A 346 -22.35 -17.68 2.30
CA ARG A 346 -23.60 -16.93 2.34
C ARG A 346 -23.33 -15.55 2.92
N PHE A 347 -23.99 -14.52 2.38
CA PHE A 347 -23.88 -13.19 2.94
C PHE A 347 -24.73 -13.07 4.22
N SER A 348 -24.08 -12.91 5.36
CA SER A 348 -24.70 -12.43 6.59
C SER A 348 -24.71 -10.90 6.53
N ILE A 349 -25.69 -10.33 5.83
CA ILE A 349 -25.68 -8.93 5.41
C ILE A 349 -25.98 -7.99 6.58
N LEU A 350 -25.05 -7.09 6.91
CA LEU A 350 -25.38 -5.83 7.58
C LEU A 350 -25.72 -4.78 6.50
N ARG A 351 -26.86 -4.09 6.68
CA ARG A 351 -27.27 -2.94 5.86
C ARG A 351 -27.19 -1.66 6.71
N PRO A 352 -26.23 -0.76 6.46
CA PRO A 352 -26.24 0.57 7.07
C PRO A 352 -27.50 1.34 6.64
N GLY A 353 -27.97 2.27 7.48
CA GLY A 353 -29.35 2.79 7.54
C GLY A 353 -29.98 3.47 6.31
N ASP A 354 -29.33 3.52 5.14
CA ASP A 354 -29.96 3.91 3.87
C ASP A 354 -30.26 2.71 2.94
N GLY A 355 -29.83 1.51 3.33
CA GLY A 355 -30.08 0.26 2.61
C GLY A 355 -29.32 0.11 1.28
N THR A 356 -28.44 1.05 0.93
CA THR A 356 -27.78 1.09 -0.39
C THR A 356 -26.56 0.19 -0.50
N TYR A 357 -25.97 -0.23 0.61
CA TYR A 357 -24.78 -1.08 0.63
C TYR A 357 -24.97 -2.33 1.50
N LYS A 358 -24.39 -3.45 1.05
CA LYS A 358 -24.24 -4.69 1.82
C LYS A 358 -22.81 -4.74 2.34
N THR A 359 -22.59 -4.97 3.63
CA THR A 359 -21.24 -5.01 4.23
C THR A 359 -20.99 -6.34 4.93
N LEU A 360 -19.80 -6.93 4.74
CA LEU A 360 -19.31 -8.10 5.48
C LEU A 360 -18.11 -7.72 6.38
N MET A 361 -17.96 -8.39 7.53
CA MET A 361 -16.86 -8.15 8.47
C MET A 361 -15.92 -9.38 8.61
N LEU A 362 -14.63 -9.05 8.80
CA LEU A 362 -13.52 -9.82 9.40
C LEU A 362 -12.60 -10.68 8.52
N THR A 363 -11.29 -10.43 8.68
CA THR A 363 -10.18 -11.37 8.48
C THR A 363 -9.17 -11.13 9.60
N ILE A 364 -8.62 -12.19 10.25
CA ILE A 364 -7.67 -12.09 11.37
C ILE A 364 -6.40 -12.91 11.08
N GLY A 365 -5.23 -12.32 11.32
CA GLY A 365 -4.00 -13.04 11.73
C GLY A 365 -2.80 -13.00 10.75
N SER A 366 -1.67 -12.38 11.16
CA SER A 366 -0.32 -12.61 10.61
C SER A 366 0.77 -11.95 11.52
N THR A 367 2.04 -12.40 11.49
CA THR A 367 3.10 -12.08 12.48
C THR A 367 4.41 -11.40 11.97
N ARG A 368 4.57 -11.10 10.67
CA ARG A 368 5.75 -10.39 10.10
C ARG A 368 5.68 -8.85 10.26
N PRO A 369 6.72 -8.03 10.02
CA PRO A 369 6.65 -6.57 10.23
C PRO A 369 5.53 -5.84 9.45
N GLN A 370 5.32 -6.17 8.17
CA GLN A 370 4.13 -5.73 7.42
C GLN A 370 2.85 -6.28 8.04
N SER A 371 2.91 -7.50 8.56
CA SER A 371 1.83 -8.10 9.32
C SER A 371 1.63 -7.50 10.71
N VAL A 372 2.61 -6.84 11.33
CA VAL A 372 2.50 -6.14 12.61
C VAL A 372 1.82 -4.81 12.36
N VAL A 373 2.19 -4.09 11.30
CA VAL A 373 1.45 -2.91 10.83
C VAL A 373 0.02 -3.29 10.46
N LYS A 374 -0.15 -4.39 9.70
CA LYS A 374 -1.46 -4.94 9.37
C LYS A 374 -2.22 -5.39 10.61
N PHE A 375 -1.59 -6.08 11.55
CA PHE A 375 -2.19 -6.52 12.81
C PHE A 375 -2.66 -5.34 13.64
N ASN A 376 -1.86 -4.28 13.75
CA ASN A 376 -2.28 -3.06 14.43
C ASN A 376 -3.43 -2.36 13.68
N SER A 377 -3.46 -2.43 12.35
CA SER A 377 -4.62 -2.00 11.56
C SER A 377 -5.85 -2.85 11.86
N ASP A 378 -5.72 -4.18 11.81
CA ASP A 378 -6.78 -5.14 12.04
C ASP A 378 -7.33 -5.02 13.47
N VAL A 379 -6.48 -4.85 14.48
CA VAL A 379 -6.90 -4.62 15.88
C VAL A 379 -7.69 -3.32 16.01
N ARG A 380 -7.25 -2.24 15.35
CA ARG A 380 -8.01 -0.97 15.33
C ARG A 380 -9.34 -1.12 14.62
N ASP A 381 -9.35 -1.81 13.48
CA ASP A 381 -10.54 -2.08 12.69
C ASP A 381 -11.53 -2.92 13.51
N ILE A 382 -11.06 -3.98 14.18
CA ILE A 382 -11.87 -4.81 15.10
C ILE A 382 -12.40 -3.96 16.25
N ALA A 383 -11.56 -3.20 16.95
CA ALA A 383 -12.01 -2.36 18.06
C ALA A 383 -13.07 -1.34 17.62
N TYR A 384 -12.87 -0.72 16.46
CA TYR A 384 -13.87 0.18 15.84
C TYR A 384 -15.18 -0.56 15.56
N LEU A 385 -15.12 -1.76 14.99
CA LEU A 385 -16.30 -2.57 14.71
C LEU A 385 -17.04 -2.99 15.97
N LEU A 386 -16.33 -3.38 17.03
CA LEU A 386 -16.93 -3.71 18.32
C LEU A 386 -17.67 -2.50 18.90
N HIS A 387 -17.07 -1.30 18.85
CA HIS A 387 -17.72 -0.05 19.22
C HIS A 387 -18.99 0.18 18.40
N TRP A 388 -18.88 0.11 17.07
CA TRP A 388 -20.01 0.35 16.18
C TRP A 388 -21.16 -0.63 16.44
N LEU A 389 -20.85 -1.93 16.58
CA LEU A 389 -21.84 -2.96 16.87
C LEU A 389 -22.56 -2.70 18.20
N ARG A 390 -21.79 -2.39 19.26
CA ARG A 390 -22.35 -2.08 20.57
C ARG A 390 -23.25 -0.85 20.54
N ASP A 391 -22.79 0.24 19.93
CA ASP A 391 -23.50 1.51 19.89
C ASP A 391 -24.80 1.42 19.05
N HIS A 392 -24.89 0.45 18.13
CA HIS A 392 -26.07 0.17 17.32
C HIS A 392 -26.89 -1.04 17.80
N GLY A 393 -26.57 -1.59 18.99
CA GLY A 393 -27.29 -2.74 19.57
C GLY A 393 -27.26 -4.00 18.69
N LYS A 394 -26.17 -4.19 17.93
CA LYS A 394 -25.95 -5.35 17.07
C LYS A 394 -25.11 -6.40 17.78
N LYS A 395 -25.34 -7.66 17.39
CA LYS A 395 -24.65 -8.82 17.93
C LYS A 395 -23.92 -9.58 16.82
N ILE A 396 -22.84 -10.24 17.21
CA ILE A 396 -22.09 -11.19 16.40
C ILE A 396 -22.61 -12.58 16.73
N ASP A 397 -23.00 -13.30 15.67
CA ASP A 397 -23.52 -14.66 15.73
C ASP A 397 -22.60 -15.57 14.90
N PHE A 398 -21.58 -16.13 15.56
CA PHE A 398 -20.60 -17.00 14.92
C PHE A 398 -21.18 -18.38 14.62
N ILE A 399 -22.11 -18.86 15.44
CA ILE A 399 -22.79 -20.15 15.20
C ILE A 399 -23.52 -20.17 13.85
N ASN A 400 -24.20 -19.09 13.50
CA ASN A 400 -24.88 -18.99 12.21
C ASN A 400 -23.99 -18.39 11.10
N TYR A 401 -22.74 -18.07 11.41
CA TYR A 401 -21.77 -17.63 10.43
C TYR A 401 -21.26 -18.84 9.62
N ASP A 402 -21.49 -18.83 8.31
CA ASP A 402 -21.08 -19.90 7.38
C ASP A 402 -19.58 -19.85 7.06
N ALA A 403 -18.76 -19.92 8.12
CA ALA A 403 -17.32 -20.05 8.00
C ALA A 403 -16.94 -21.38 7.36
N ALA A 404 -15.86 -21.37 6.57
CA ALA A 404 -15.23 -22.60 6.10
C ALA A 404 -14.73 -23.47 7.27
N SER A 405 -14.36 -22.85 8.40
CA SER A 405 -13.94 -23.51 9.63
C SER A 405 -14.45 -22.75 10.86
N PRO A 406 -15.67 -23.04 11.36
CA PRO A 406 -16.25 -22.35 12.51
C PRO A 406 -15.37 -22.43 13.77
N LYS A 407 -14.81 -23.61 14.05
CA LYS A 407 -13.91 -23.82 15.19
C LYS A 407 -12.70 -22.89 15.17
N ARG A 408 -12.13 -22.65 13.98
CA ARG A 408 -10.98 -21.75 13.82
C ARG A 408 -11.34 -20.31 14.15
N LEU A 409 -12.55 -19.87 13.79
CA LEU A 409 -13.05 -18.55 14.15
C LEU A 409 -13.19 -18.42 15.67
N ASP A 410 -13.75 -19.44 16.32
CA ASP A 410 -13.86 -19.48 17.78
C ASP A 410 -12.49 -19.42 18.46
N ASP A 411 -11.53 -20.23 18.00
CA ASP A 411 -10.17 -20.27 18.54
C ASP A 411 -9.45 -18.92 18.35
N ALA A 412 -9.59 -18.29 17.18
CA ALA A 412 -9.01 -16.97 16.91
C ALA A 412 -9.58 -15.88 17.83
N VAL A 413 -10.90 -15.86 18.03
CA VAL A 413 -11.56 -14.90 18.92
C VAL A 413 -11.18 -15.16 20.38
N ARG A 414 -11.07 -16.43 20.80
CA ARG A 414 -10.59 -16.82 22.14
C ARG A 414 -9.16 -16.30 22.37
N HIS A 415 -8.26 -16.50 21.42
CA HIS A 415 -6.88 -16.02 21.51
C HIS A 415 -6.80 -14.49 21.57
N MET A 416 -7.58 -13.79 20.73
CA MET A 416 -7.64 -12.32 20.73
C MET A 416 -8.14 -11.79 22.07
N ARG A 417 -9.22 -12.38 22.61
CA ARG A 417 -9.76 -12.03 23.93
C ARG A 417 -8.73 -12.26 25.04
N ALA A 418 -8.08 -13.42 25.05
CA ALA A 418 -7.04 -13.75 26.03
C ALA A 418 -5.85 -12.78 25.94
N HIS A 419 -5.48 -12.36 24.73
CA HIS A 419 -4.44 -11.35 24.52
C HIS A 419 -4.80 -10.02 25.18
N TRP A 420 -6.02 -9.49 24.96
CA TRP A 420 -6.46 -8.25 25.59
C TRP A 420 -6.55 -8.35 27.12
N ILE A 421 -6.97 -9.50 27.66
CA ILE A 421 -6.91 -9.77 29.11
C ILE A 421 -5.46 -9.69 29.61
N SER A 422 -4.51 -10.31 28.91
CA SER A 422 -3.10 -10.30 29.30
C SER A 422 -2.48 -8.89 29.30
N LYS A 423 -3.03 -7.98 28.48
CA LYS A 423 -2.65 -6.57 28.41
C LYS A 423 -3.39 -5.67 29.40
N GLY A 424 -4.37 -6.19 30.13
CA GLY A 424 -5.23 -5.40 31.02
C GLY A 424 -6.22 -4.49 30.28
N ASP A 425 -6.48 -4.75 29.00
CA ASP A 425 -7.45 -3.97 28.20
C ASP A 425 -8.88 -4.45 28.46
N ASN A 426 -9.35 -4.18 29.68
CA ASN A 426 -10.68 -4.60 30.14
C ASN A 426 -11.80 -3.96 29.32
N THR A 427 -11.56 -2.77 28.75
CA THR A 427 -12.55 -2.06 27.93
C THR A 427 -12.84 -2.82 26.65
N THR A 428 -11.79 -3.21 25.91
CA THR A 428 -11.97 -3.96 24.65
C THR A 428 -12.52 -5.36 24.89
N VAL A 429 -12.10 -6.03 25.97
CA VAL A 429 -12.68 -7.32 26.39
C VAL A 429 -14.17 -7.19 26.68
N GLN A 430 -14.58 -6.17 27.44
CA GLN A 430 -15.99 -5.94 27.73
C GLN A 430 -16.78 -5.65 26.45
N MET A 431 -16.23 -4.85 25.53
CA MET A 431 -16.88 -4.58 24.24
C MET A 431 -17.10 -5.85 23.42
N LEU A 432 -16.10 -6.72 23.33
CA LEU A 432 -16.26 -8.02 22.68
C LEU A 432 -17.36 -8.85 23.37
N ASP A 433 -17.29 -8.99 24.68
CA ASP A 433 -18.29 -9.73 25.46
C ASP A 433 -19.70 -9.13 25.33
N ASP A 434 -19.83 -7.82 25.14
CA ASP A 434 -21.10 -7.13 24.97
C ASP A 434 -21.71 -7.36 23.58
N VAL A 435 -20.92 -7.60 22.55
CA VAL A 435 -21.44 -7.79 21.18
C VAL A 435 -21.57 -9.25 20.78
N LEU A 436 -20.99 -10.21 21.49
CA LEU A 436 -21.24 -11.63 21.21
C LEU A 436 -22.68 -12.04 21.58
N GLU A 437 -23.25 -12.98 20.83
CA GLU A 437 -24.43 -13.73 21.25
C GLU A 437 -24.10 -14.64 22.46
N ASP A 438 -25.09 -14.96 23.29
CA ASP A 438 -24.84 -15.69 24.54
C ASP A 438 -24.27 -17.10 24.31
N SER A 439 -24.67 -17.74 23.21
CA SER A 439 -24.13 -19.03 22.79
C SER A 439 -22.66 -18.94 22.39
N ASP A 440 -22.25 -17.88 21.71
CA ASP A 440 -20.85 -17.65 21.35
C ASP A 440 -20.01 -17.29 22.57
N LYS A 441 -20.56 -16.49 23.51
CA LYS A 441 -19.88 -16.20 24.78
C LYS A 441 -19.53 -17.46 25.55
N ALA A 442 -20.44 -18.42 25.60
CA ALA A 442 -20.20 -19.70 26.28
C ALA A 442 -19.03 -20.44 25.61
N THR A 443 -18.95 -20.44 24.28
CA THR A 443 -17.86 -21.08 23.53
C THR A 443 -16.51 -20.35 23.68
N ILE A 444 -16.51 -19.02 23.65
CA ILE A 444 -15.30 -18.18 23.70
C ILE A 444 -14.73 -18.05 25.12
N LYS A 445 -15.57 -18.09 26.16
CA LYS A 445 -15.13 -17.94 27.57
C LYS A 445 -14.66 -19.23 28.21
N ASN A 446 -15.09 -20.39 27.68
CA ASN A 446 -14.57 -21.70 28.05
C ASN A 446 -13.27 -21.98 27.28
#